data_AF-A0A0S1XVM9-F1
#
_entry.id   AF-A0A0S1XVM9-F1
#
_cell.length_a   1.000
_cell.length_b   1.000
_cell.length_c   1.000
_cell.angle_alpha   90.00
_cell.angle_beta   90.00
_cell.angle_gamma   90.00
#
_symmetry.space_group_name_H-M   'P 1'
#
loop_
_entity.id
_entity.type
_entity.pdbx_description
1 polymer ?
#
loop_
_entity_poly.entity_id
_entity_poly.type
_entity_poly.pdbx_seq_one_letter_code
_entity_poly.pdbx_strand_id
1 'polypeptide(L)'
;MGGLHDLVGLRELAEEIGVPLSPVLADCIERGLTVYPDDYRDNYDAILQSRPPAMASTYDFEWTGLDEARTLCEEWLVPSSQHGNAFLPFGMSGAGDVYALIRLADGRTGCGIVLHDQDDSEMRYGSFEDFVCAQLLDTLHDLSHLTDDFAMDAAAQCVRADIMRLAPALPPQSGMLLMGAASREPFSASIQRGPKAKPELVAALITTQEHTDLMARFLLSEPVTFNTTPPWEI
;
A
#
# COMPACT_ATOMS: atom_id res chain seq x y z
N MET A 1 9.22 15.05 -3.34
CA MET A 1 8.12 14.25 -2.78
C MET A 1 8.17 14.47 -1.28
N GLY A 2 7.08 14.93 -0.65
CA GLY A 2 7.08 15.31 0.77
C GLY A 2 6.84 14.15 1.75
N GLY A 3 6.17 13.08 1.30
CA GLY A 3 5.75 11.98 2.17
C GLY A 3 4.86 12.41 3.34
N LEU A 4 4.42 11.44 4.13
CA LEU A 4 3.57 11.66 5.30
C LEU A 4 4.45 11.76 6.56
N HIS A 5 4.47 12.90 7.24
CA HIS A 5 5.35 13.10 8.42
C HIS A 5 4.66 13.76 9.61
N ASP A 6 3.52 14.42 9.41
CA ASP A 6 2.76 15.07 10.48
C ASP A 6 1.70 14.14 11.06
N LEU A 7 2.09 13.37 12.07
CA LEU A 7 1.17 12.48 12.76
C LEU A 7 0.08 13.21 13.55
N VAL A 8 0.39 14.38 14.10
CA VAL A 8 -0.60 15.13 14.90
C VAL A 8 -1.70 15.61 13.98
N GLY A 9 -1.34 16.25 12.88
CA GLY A 9 -2.30 16.71 11.89
C GLY A 9 -3.08 15.56 11.23
N LEU A 10 -2.47 14.41 11.01
CA LEU A 10 -3.18 13.22 10.51
C LEU A 10 -4.17 12.65 11.54
N ARG A 11 -3.81 12.61 12.83
CA ARG A 11 -4.73 12.19 13.90
C ARG A 11 -5.92 13.13 14.00
N GLU A 12 -5.69 14.45 13.92
CA GLU A 12 -6.75 15.44 13.91
C GLU A 12 -7.69 15.24 12.72
N LEU A 13 -7.15 15.03 11.51
CA LEU A 13 -7.95 14.74 10.32
C LEU A 13 -8.76 13.45 10.50
N ALA A 14 -8.14 12.38 11.01
CA ALA A 14 -8.79 11.10 11.26
C ALA A 14 -9.96 11.22 12.25
N GLU A 15 -9.77 12.00 13.34
CA GLU A 15 -10.82 12.31 14.32
C GLU A 15 -11.95 13.15 13.70
N GLU A 16 -11.61 14.16 12.91
CA GLU A 16 -12.55 15.06 12.24
C GLU A 16 -13.51 14.29 11.30
N ILE A 17 -12.97 13.38 10.49
CA ILE A 17 -13.75 12.59 9.52
C ILE A 17 -14.30 11.29 10.12
N GLY A 18 -13.93 10.98 11.36
CA GLY A 18 -14.39 9.80 12.10
C GLY A 18 -13.87 8.48 11.52
N VAL A 19 -12.62 8.42 11.09
CA VAL A 19 -11.94 7.18 10.65
C VAL A 19 -10.87 6.81 11.66
N PRO A 20 -10.86 5.59 12.21
CA PRO A 20 -9.83 5.19 13.18
C PRO A 20 -8.46 5.07 12.50
N LEU A 21 -7.45 5.72 13.10
CA LEU A 21 -6.07 5.63 12.64
C LEU A 21 -5.45 4.28 13.05
N SER A 22 -4.77 3.60 12.12
CA SER A 22 -3.99 2.39 12.43
C SER A 22 -2.80 2.74 13.33
N PRO A 23 -2.57 1.98 14.43
CA PRO A 23 -1.37 2.12 15.24
C PRO A 23 -0.07 1.86 14.48
N VAL A 24 -0.09 0.96 13.48
CA VAL A 24 1.09 0.68 12.65
C VAL A 24 1.36 1.81 11.68
N LEU A 25 0.32 2.39 11.05
CA LEU A 25 0.50 3.60 10.24
C LEU A 25 1.09 4.74 11.09
N ALA A 26 0.58 4.92 12.31
CA ALA A 26 1.13 5.90 13.24
C ALA A 26 2.62 5.63 13.56
N ASP A 27 3.01 4.39 13.91
CA ASP A 27 4.41 4.02 14.16
C ASP A 27 5.31 4.28 12.94
N CYS A 28 4.82 3.97 11.74
CA CYS A 28 5.56 4.26 10.50
C CYS A 28 5.84 5.76 10.33
N ILE A 29 4.87 6.62 10.64
CA ILE A 29 5.03 8.08 10.57
C ILE A 29 5.97 8.57 11.68
N GLU A 30 5.81 8.12 12.93
CA GLU A 30 6.68 8.51 14.06
C GLU A 30 8.15 8.16 13.80
N ARG A 31 8.39 7.04 13.12
CA ARG A 31 9.73 6.56 12.74
C ARG A 31 10.25 7.17 11.44
N GLY A 32 9.46 8.02 10.77
CA GLY A 32 9.81 8.66 9.50
C GLY A 32 9.96 7.68 8.34
N LEU A 33 9.28 6.53 8.39
CA LEU A 33 9.33 5.52 7.33
C LEU A 33 8.55 5.97 6.08
N THR A 34 7.59 6.86 6.25
CA THR A 34 6.68 7.36 5.20
C THR A 34 7.20 8.63 4.51
N VAL A 35 8.47 8.98 4.74
CA VAL A 35 9.10 10.21 4.23
C VAL A 35 10.13 9.87 3.16
N TYR A 36 10.03 10.52 2.00
CA TYR A 36 11.04 10.42 0.96
C TYR A 36 12.25 11.29 1.33
N PRO A 37 13.47 10.76 1.29
CA PRO A 37 14.68 11.56 1.48
C PRO A 37 14.79 12.71 0.47
N ASP A 38 15.39 13.83 0.86
CA ASP A 38 15.59 14.97 -0.05
C ASP A 38 16.40 14.59 -1.30
N ASP A 39 17.33 13.64 -1.14
CA ASP A 39 18.19 13.12 -2.18
C ASP A 39 17.59 11.92 -2.94
N TYR A 40 16.30 11.62 -2.74
CA TYR A 40 15.64 10.42 -3.28
C TYR A 40 15.77 10.29 -4.79
N ARG A 41 15.59 11.38 -5.55
CA ARG A 41 15.69 11.35 -7.01
C ARG A 41 17.11 11.15 -7.51
N ASP A 42 18.08 11.77 -6.83
CA ASP A 42 19.49 11.75 -7.26
C ASP A 42 20.18 10.44 -6.84
N ASN A 43 19.62 9.71 -5.86
CA ASN A 43 20.19 8.49 -5.30
C ASN A 43 19.19 7.34 -5.24
N TYR A 44 18.20 7.33 -6.15
CA TYR A 44 17.08 6.39 -6.18
C TYR A 44 17.52 4.94 -5.96
N ASP A 45 18.42 4.43 -6.80
CA ASP A 45 18.93 3.05 -6.76
C ASP A 45 19.54 2.69 -5.40
N ALA A 46 20.38 3.57 -4.87
CA ALA A 46 21.11 3.33 -3.63
C ALA A 46 20.18 3.41 -2.42
N ILE A 47 19.21 4.33 -2.43
CA ILE A 47 18.22 4.47 -1.37
C ILE A 47 17.31 3.26 -1.34
N LEU A 48 16.78 2.84 -2.50
CA LEU A 48 15.83 1.73 -2.56
C LEU A 48 16.42 0.43 -2.01
N GLN A 49 17.71 0.18 -2.23
CA GLN A 49 18.42 -1.02 -1.77
C GLN A 49 18.89 -0.98 -0.30
N SER A 50 18.85 0.18 0.37
CA SER A 50 19.49 0.35 1.68
C SER A 50 18.63 1.01 2.74
N ARG A 51 17.89 2.06 2.38
CA ARG A 51 17.08 2.86 3.30
C ARG A 51 15.78 3.36 2.67
N PRO A 52 15.00 2.50 1.98
CA PRO A 52 13.80 2.94 1.28
C PRO A 52 12.78 3.55 2.27
N PRO A 53 11.99 4.54 1.85
CA PRO A 53 10.69 4.76 2.45
C PRO A 53 9.91 3.44 2.47
N ALA A 54 9.07 3.24 3.49
CA ALA A 54 8.18 2.09 3.57
C ALA A 54 7.40 1.92 2.26
N MET A 55 7.27 0.69 1.76
CA MET A 55 6.54 0.35 0.54
C MET A 55 7.08 1.01 -0.74
N ALA A 56 8.27 1.61 -0.74
CA ALA A 56 8.86 2.19 -1.95
C ALA A 56 9.17 1.15 -3.02
N SER A 57 9.27 -0.14 -2.64
CA SER A 57 9.45 -1.24 -3.59
C SER A 57 8.14 -1.74 -4.21
N THR A 58 6.99 -1.34 -3.67
CA THR A 58 5.67 -1.75 -4.13
C THR A 58 5.32 -1.08 -5.46
N TYR A 59 4.72 -1.85 -6.36
CA TYR A 59 4.26 -1.32 -7.64
C TYR A 59 3.18 -0.27 -7.44
N ASP A 60 3.36 0.88 -8.09
CA ASP A 60 2.34 1.92 -8.22
C ASP A 60 1.77 2.44 -6.90
N PHE A 61 2.65 2.66 -5.92
CA PHE A 61 2.31 3.22 -4.62
C PHE A 61 3.21 4.40 -4.26
N GLU A 62 2.60 5.53 -3.90
CA GLU A 62 3.29 6.70 -3.38
C GLU A 62 2.64 7.19 -2.07
N TRP A 63 3.46 7.59 -1.09
CA TRP A 63 2.93 8.22 0.14
C TRP A 63 2.41 9.62 -0.14
N THR A 64 1.19 9.87 0.32
CA THR A 64 0.52 11.17 0.22
C THR A 64 0.80 12.00 1.46
N GLY A 65 1.14 13.27 1.28
CA GLY A 65 1.35 14.21 2.40
C GLY A 65 0.04 14.61 3.08
N LEU A 66 0.11 15.19 4.28
CA LEU A 66 -1.08 15.62 5.02
C LEU A 66 -1.92 16.65 4.23
N ASP A 67 -1.28 17.65 3.63
CA ASP A 67 -1.98 18.69 2.87
C ASP A 67 -2.78 18.08 1.71
N GLU A 68 -2.20 17.12 1.01
CA GLU A 68 -2.86 16.43 -0.09
C GLU A 68 -3.98 15.52 0.39
N ALA A 69 -3.79 14.80 1.51
CA ALA A 69 -4.86 14.03 2.14
C ALA A 69 -6.04 14.93 2.57
N ARG A 70 -5.77 16.14 3.09
CA ARG A 70 -6.80 17.15 3.40
C ARG A 70 -7.52 17.61 2.15
N THR A 71 -6.79 17.99 1.10
CA THR A 71 -7.37 18.40 -0.19
C THR A 71 -8.27 17.30 -0.75
N LEU A 72 -7.84 16.03 -0.73
CA LEU A 72 -8.68 14.91 -1.15
C LEU A 72 -9.98 14.82 -0.33
N CYS A 73 -9.93 14.99 1.00
CA CYS A 73 -11.10 14.99 1.87
C CYS A 73 -11.98 16.26 1.75
N GLU A 74 -11.47 17.37 1.21
CA GLU A 74 -12.20 18.62 1.03
C GLU A 74 -12.85 18.74 -0.36
N GLU A 75 -12.21 18.15 -1.38
CA GLU A 75 -12.62 18.32 -2.77
C GLU A 75 -13.34 17.10 -3.33
N TRP A 76 -12.89 15.88 -3.02
CA TRP A 76 -13.42 14.66 -3.65
C TRP A 76 -14.08 13.72 -2.63
N LEU A 77 -13.32 13.26 -1.64
CA LEU A 77 -13.71 12.28 -0.63
C LEU A 77 -14.42 12.93 0.56
N VAL A 78 -15.23 13.96 0.28
CA VAL A 78 -15.92 14.78 1.28
C VAL A 78 -16.86 13.92 2.12
N PRO A 79 -16.64 13.72 3.43
CA PRO A 79 -17.39 12.75 4.23
C PRO A 79 -18.91 12.95 4.20
N SER A 80 -19.38 14.20 4.14
CA SER A 80 -20.81 14.51 4.04
C SER A 80 -21.46 14.04 2.72
N SER A 81 -20.67 13.83 1.69
CA SER A 81 -21.08 13.41 0.36
C SER A 81 -21.04 11.89 0.17
N GLN A 82 -20.34 11.15 1.04
CA GLN A 82 -20.07 9.71 0.85
C GLN A 82 -21.13 8.78 1.48
N HIS A 83 -22.38 9.24 1.62
CA HIS A 83 -23.50 8.44 2.14
C HIS A 83 -23.20 7.73 3.48
N GLY A 84 -22.41 8.37 4.35
CA GLY A 84 -22.03 7.85 5.67
C GLY A 84 -20.70 7.06 5.69
N ASN A 85 -20.12 6.73 4.54
CA ASN A 85 -18.74 6.27 4.44
C ASN A 85 -17.78 7.42 4.75
N ALA A 86 -16.55 7.09 5.13
CA ALA A 86 -15.46 8.05 5.30
C ALA A 86 -14.13 7.39 4.95
N PHE A 87 -13.23 8.18 4.39
CA PHE A 87 -11.95 7.74 3.84
C PHE A 87 -10.84 8.63 4.37
N LEU A 88 -9.80 8.03 4.97
CA LEU A 88 -8.58 8.72 5.36
C LEU A 88 -7.47 8.34 4.37
N PRO A 89 -7.13 9.20 3.40
CA PRO A 89 -6.06 8.95 2.44
C PRO A 89 -4.70 8.86 3.13
N PHE A 90 -3.86 7.95 2.67
CA PHE A 90 -2.46 7.86 3.10
C PHE A 90 -1.48 7.63 1.95
N GLY A 91 -1.97 7.20 0.79
CA GLY A 91 -1.15 7.02 -0.40
C GLY A 91 -1.98 7.12 -1.66
N MET A 92 -1.30 7.12 -2.80
CA MET A 92 -1.94 7.15 -4.11
C MET A 92 -1.16 6.34 -5.14
N SER A 93 -1.87 5.90 -6.19
CA SER A 93 -1.25 5.34 -7.39
C SER A 93 -0.82 6.45 -8.35
N GLY A 94 0.04 6.12 -9.32
CA GLY A 94 0.41 7.02 -10.41
C GLY A 94 -0.75 7.35 -11.35
N ALA A 95 -1.85 6.59 -11.28
CA ALA A 95 -3.11 6.89 -11.98
C ALA A 95 -4.03 7.83 -11.18
N GLY A 96 -3.69 8.18 -9.94
CA GLY A 96 -4.48 9.05 -9.08
C GLY A 96 -5.52 8.32 -8.23
N ASP A 97 -5.51 6.98 -8.20
CA ASP A 97 -6.34 6.21 -7.27
C ASP A 97 -5.81 6.36 -5.85
N VAL A 98 -6.70 6.39 -4.87
CA VAL A 98 -6.34 6.71 -3.48
C VAL A 98 -6.35 5.45 -2.62
N TYR A 99 -5.23 5.18 -1.95
CA TYR A 99 -5.16 4.21 -0.86
C TYR A 99 -5.62 4.88 0.44
N ALA A 100 -6.63 4.29 1.09
CA ALA A 100 -7.25 4.90 2.27
C ALA A 100 -7.57 3.89 3.37
N LEU A 101 -7.55 4.37 4.62
CA LEU A 101 -8.29 3.73 5.71
C LEU A 101 -9.76 4.07 5.54
N ILE A 102 -10.63 3.08 5.69
CA ILE A 102 -12.03 3.16 5.31
C ILE A 102 -12.88 2.90 6.55
N ARG A 103 -13.88 3.74 6.77
CA ARG A 103 -15.03 3.44 7.63
C ARG A 103 -16.29 3.47 6.77
N LEU A 104 -16.98 2.34 6.70
CA LEU A 104 -18.27 2.24 6.01
C LEU A 104 -19.41 2.80 6.87
N ALA A 105 -20.53 3.12 6.23
CA ALA A 105 -21.74 3.63 6.88
C ALA A 105 -22.32 2.66 7.93
N ASP A 106 -22.10 1.35 7.76
CA ASP A 106 -22.51 0.30 8.72
C ASP A 106 -21.51 0.10 9.88
N GLY A 107 -20.45 0.91 9.93
CA GLY A 107 -19.45 0.90 10.99
C GLY A 107 -18.29 -0.07 10.77
N ARG A 108 -18.30 -0.89 9.71
CA ARG A 108 -17.12 -1.70 9.36
C ARG A 108 -15.95 -0.80 9.00
N THR A 109 -14.75 -1.25 9.36
CA THR A 109 -13.50 -0.55 9.09
C THR A 109 -12.54 -1.45 8.34
N GLY A 110 -11.64 -0.86 7.56
CA GLY A 110 -10.62 -1.61 6.85
C GLY A 110 -9.70 -0.69 6.06
N CYS A 111 -9.04 -1.26 5.06
CA CYS A 111 -8.16 -0.57 4.14
C CYS A 111 -8.46 -1.01 2.71
N GLY A 112 -8.26 -0.11 1.75
CA GLY A 112 -8.61 -0.38 0.37
C GLY A 112 -8.14 0.71 -0.58
N ILE A 113 -8.64 0.63 -1.81
CA ILE A 113 -8.38 1.59 -2.87
C ILE A 113 -9.69 2.25 -3.29
N VAL A 114 -9.62 3.56 -3.49
CA VAL A 114 -10.70 4.39 -4.00
C VAL A 114 -10.30 4.81 -5.42
N LEU A 115 -11.05 4.31 -6.40
CA LEU A 115 -10.74 4.51 -7.81
C LEU A 115 -11.22 5.90 -8.26
N HIS A 116 -10.36 6.62 -8.99
CA HIS A 116 -10.66 7.98 -9.44
C HIS A 116 -11.68 8.03 -10.59
N ASP A 117 -11.56 7.12 -11.55
CA ASP A 117 -12.31 7.15 -12.83
C ASP A 117 -13.31 6.00 -13.00
N GLN A 118 -13.50 5.17 -11.96
CA GLN A 118 -14.32 3.96 -12.07
C GLN A 118 -15.28 3.84 -10.89
N ASP A 119 -16.49 3.37 -11.22
CA ASP A 119 -17.37 2.77 -10.22
C ASP A 119 -16.75 1.47 -9.72
N ASP A 120 -17.09 1.03 -8.50
CA ASP A 120 -16.55 -0.17 -7.83
C ASP A 120 -15.18 0.01 -7.13
N SER A 121 -15.05 1.06 -6.29
CA SER A 121 -13.96 1.11 -5.30
C SER A 121 -14.08 -0.03 -4.30
N GLU A 122 -12.96 -0.49 -3.74
CA GLU A 122 -12.92 -1.73 -2.95
C GLU A 122 -12.21 -1.60 -1.60
N MET A 123 -12.88 -2.06 -0.54
CA MET A 123 -12.25 -2.40 0.74
C MET A 123 -11.90 -3.88 0.72
N ARG A 124 -10.61 -4.17 0.52
CA ARG A 124 -10.08 -5.55 0.40
C ARG A 124 -9.43 -6.09 1.67
N TYR A 125 -8.99 -5.20 2.55
CA TYR A 125 -8.16 -5.54 3.69
C TYR A 125 -8.88 -5.19 4.98
N GLY A 126 -8.79 -6.07 5.98
CA GLY A 126 -9.40 -5.82 7.30
C GLY A 126 -8.70 -4.73 8.10
N SER A 127 -7.45 -4.40 7.72
CA SER A 127 -6.60 -3.46 8.42
C SER A 127 -5.51 -2.89 7.51
N PHE A 128 -4.81 -1.87 7.98
CA PHE A 128 -3.65 -1.28 7.28
C PHE A 128 -2.49 -2.27 7.20
N GLU A 129 -2.29 -3.05 8.26
CA GLU A 129 -1.24 -4.04 8.40
C GLU A 129 -1.43 -5.17 7.38
N ASP A 130 -2.68 -5.58 7.17
CA ASP A 130 -3.04 -6.55 6.13
C ASP A 130 -2.76 -6.01 4.73
N PHE A 131 -3.10 -4.74 4.48
CA PHE A 131 -2.75 -4.05 3.23
C PHE A 131 -1.24 -4.07 2.98
N VAL A 132 -0.43 -3.62 3.95
CA VAL A 132 1.05 -3.60 3.82
C VAL A 132 1.58 -5.00 3.52
N CYS A 133 1.12 -6.02 4.27
CA CYS A 133 1.57 -7.40 4.06
C CYS A 133 1.19 -7.92 2.68
N ALA A 134 -0.02 -7.63 2.23
CA ALA A 134 -0.49 -8.03 0.92
C ALA A 134 0.35 -7.39 -0.20
N GLN A 135 0.54 -6.07 -0.15
CA GLN A 135 1.31 -5.34 -1.17
C GLN A 135 2.77 -5.83 -1.27
N LEU A 136 3.41 -6.12 -0.12
CA LEU A 136 4.76 -6.67 -0.12
C LEU A 136 4.79 -8.12 -0.62
N LEU A 137 3.74 -8.92 -0.38
CA LEU A 137 3.63 -10.27 -0.95
C LEU A 137 3.41 -10.24 -2.46
N ASP A 138 2.59 -9.32 -2.97
CA ASP A 138 2.42 -9.09 -4.41
C ASP A 138 3.77 -8.75 -5.05
N THR A 139 4.53 -7.86 -4.40
CA THR A 139 5.88 -7.48 -4.84
C THR A 139 6.87 -8.66 -4.79
N LEU A 140 6.84 -9.48 -3.74
CA LEU A 140 7.68 -10.69 -3.65
C LEU A 140 7.32 -11.74 -4.70
N HIS A 141 6.05 -11.77 -5.15
CA HIS A 141 5.58 -12.69 -6.17
C HIS A 141 5.98 -12.24 -7.58
N ASP A 142 5.95 -10.93 -7.84
CA ASP A 142 6.24 -10.35 -9.15
C ASP A 142 7.11 -9.10 -9.00
N LEU A 143 8.39 -9.24 -9.31
CA LEU A 143 9.37 -8.15 -9.27
C LEU A 143 9.47 -7.41 -10.61
N SER A 144 8.58 -7.65 -11.59
CA SER A 144 8.83 -7.20 -12.96
C SER A 144 9.09 -5.69 -13.07
N HIS A 145 8.34 -4.89 -12.32
CA HIS A 145 8.45 -3.43 -12.33
C HIS A 145 9.78 -2.94 -11.76
N LEU A 146 10.38 -3.68 -10.83
CA LEU A 146 11.73 -3.38 -10.35
C LEU A 146 12.77 -3.85 -11.36
N THR A 147 12.53 -4.94 -12.08
CA THR A 147 13.49 -5.44 -13.08
C THR A 147 13.56 -4.61 -14.36
N ASP A 148 12.69 -3.61 -14.50
CA ASP A 148 12.81 -2.59 -15.54
C ASP A 148 14.04 -1.69 -15.31
N ASP A 149 14.38 -1.42 -14.04
CA ASP A 149 15.51 -0.57 -13.64
C ASP A 149 16.67 -1.35 -13.00
N PHE A 150 16.41 -2.53 -12.42
CA PHE A 150 17.36 -3.31 -11.64
C PHE A 150 17.62 -4.71 -12.20
N ALA A 151 18.84 -5.22 -12.00
CA ALA A 151 19.07 -6.66 -12.14
C ALA A 151 18.26 -7.45 -11.09
N MET A 152 17.93 -8.71 -11.37
CA MET A 152 17.11 -9.58 -10.50
C MET A 152 17.54 -9.56 -9.02
N ASP A 153 18.84 -9.70 -8.74
CA ASP A 153 19.35 -9.69 -7.36
C ASP A 153 19.20 -8.33 -6.68
N ALA A 154 19.38 -7.24 -7.44
CA ALA A 154 19.20 -5.88 -6.94
C ALA A 154 17.71 -5.56 -6.72
N ALA A 155 16.82 -6.00 -7.60
CA ALA A 155 15.37 -5.91 -7.41
C ALA A 155 14.93 -6.64 -6.13
N ALA A 156 15.40 -7.87 -5.92
CA ALA A 156 15.17 -8.62 -4.68
C ALA A 156 15.72 -7.87 -3.45
N GLN A 157 16.89 -7.23 -3.57
CA GLN A 157 17.48 -6.43 -2.51
C GLN A 157 16.63 -5.19 -2.16
N CYS A 158 16.00 -4.53 -3.13
CA CYS A 158 15.07 -3.42 -2.88
C CYS A 158 13.91 -3.86 -1.98
N VAL A 159 13.25 -4.96 -2.33
CA VAL A 159 12.12 -5.49 -1.55
C VAL A 159 12.55 -5.96 -0.17
N ARG A 160 13.73 -6.61 -0.07
CA ARG A 160 14.31 -7.01 1.23
C ARG A 160 14.57 -5.80 2.13
N ALA A 161 15.15 -4.73 1.59
CA ALA A 161 15.44 -3.51 2.34
C ALA A 161 14.15 -2.86 2.87
N ASP A 162 13.10 -2.86 2.07
CA ASP A 162 11.78 -2.36 2.44
C ASP A 162 11.15 -3.18 3.57
N ILE A 163 11.08 -4.51 3.39
CA ILE A 163 10.57 -5.46 4.40
C ILE A 163 11.35 -5.34 5.71
N MET A 164 12.68 -5.24 5.67
CA MET A 164 13.49 -5.09 6.89
C MET A 164 13.17 -3.83 7.70
N ARG A 165 12.77 -2.74 7.02
CA ARG A 165 12.42 -1.47 7.69
C ARG A 165 11.01 -1.51 8.28
N LEU A 166 10.08 -2.14 7.57
CA LEU A 166 8.67 -2.25 7.95
C LEU A 166 8.37 -3.37 8.94
N ALA A 167 9.06 -4.51 8.87
CA ALA A 167 8.78 -5.68 9.71
C ALA A 167 8.73 -5.38 11.23
N PRO A 168 9.57 -4.49 11.80
CA PRO A 168 9.46 -4.12 13.21
C PRO A 168 8.19 -3.34 13.60
N ALA A 169 7.53 -2.66 12.65
CA ALA A 169 6.27 -1.95 12.89
C ALA A 169 5.06 -2.90 12.85
N LEU A 170 5.17 -4.00 12.11
CA LEU A 170 4.09 -4.95 11.87
C LEU A 170 3.85 -5.89 13.07
N PRO A 171 2.67 -6.54 13.16
CA PRO A 171 2.47 -7.64 14.07
C PRO A 171 3.60 -8.69 13.94
N PRO A 172 4.18 -9.19 15.04
CA PRO A 172 5.41 -9.99 14.97
C PRO A 172 5.33 -11.20 14.04
N GLN A 173 4.17 -11.86 13.97
CA GLN A 173 3.97 -13.01 13.08
C GLN A 173 4.00 -12.60 11.60
N SER A 174 3.41 -11.47 11.26
CA SER A 174 3.40 -10.94 9.89
C SER A 174 4.81 -10.47 9.48
N GLY A 175 5.51 -9.75 10.37
CA GLY A 175 6.90 -9.34 10.14
C GLY A 175 7.84 -10.53 9.92
N MET A 176 7.74 -11.58 10.76
CA MET A 176 8.54 -12.81 10.59
C MET A 176 8.20 -13.54 9.30
N LEU A 177 6.94 -13.57 8.89
CA LEU A 177 6.50 -14.20 7.64
C LEU A 177 7.12 -13.50 6.44
N LEU A 178 7.02 -12.18 6.36
CA LEU A 178 7.59 -11.40 5.26
C LEU A 178 9.11 -11.55 5.20
N MET A 179 9.80 -11.48 6.35
CA MET A 179 11.24 -11.71 6.44
C MET A 179 11.63 -13.12 5.96
N GLY A 180 10.84 -14.15 6.31
CA GLY A 180 11.05 -15.52 5.85
C GLY A 180 10.89 -15.67 4.34
N ALA A 181 9.85 -15.06 3.76
CA ALA A 181 9.64 -15.03 2.32
C ALA A 181 10.76 -14.28 1.58
N ALA A 182 11.18 -13.12 2.10
CA ALA A 182 12.22 -12.28 1.54
C ALA A 182 13.64 -12.89 1.60
N SER A 183 13.87 -13.86 2.50
CA SER A 183 15.18 -14.52 2.67
C SER A 183 15.55 -15.50 1.54
N ARG A 184 14.63 -15.78 0.62
CA ARG A 184 14.80 -16.76 -0.46
C ARG A 184 15.62 -16.17 -1.60
N GLU A 185 16.32 -17.03 -2.34
CA GLU A 185 16.99 -16.63 -3.57
C GLU A 185 15.95 -16.26 -4.65
N PRO A 186 16.17 -15.17 -5.39
CA PRO A 186 15.27 -14.82 -6.48
C PRO A 186 15.40 -15.83 -7.62
N PHE A 187 14.29 -16.07 -8.32
CA PHE A 187 14.22 -17.00 -9.44
C PHE A 187 13.28 -16.47 -10.53
N SER A 188 13.40 -17.02 -11.75
CA SER A 188 12.45 -16.75 -12.82
C SER A 188 11.18 -17.60 -12.65
N ALA A 189 10.05 -16.95 -12.44
CA ALA A 189 8.73 -17.56 -12.35
C ALA A 189 7.92 -17.27 -13.62
N SER A 190 7.09 -18.22 -14.04
CA SER A 190 6.12 -18.02 -15.13
C SER A 190 4.78 -17.57 -14.52
N ILE A 191 4.40 -16.31 -14.72
CA ILE A 191 3.14 -15.74 -14.22
C ILE A 191 2.20 -15.46 -15.39
N GLN A 192 0.91 -15.73 -15.19
CA GLN A 192 -0.13 -15.41 -16.16
C GLN A 192 -1.11 -14.40 -15.53
N ARG A 193 -0.99 -13.12 -15.89
CA ARG A 193 -1.75 -11.99 -15.31
C ARG A 193 -3.24 -11.91 -15.73
N GLY A 194 -3.80 -13.00 -16.26
CA GLY A 194 -5.20 -13.07 -16.65
C GLY A 194 -5.53 -14.34 -17.44
N PRO A 195 -6.79 -14.78 -17.49
CA PRO A 195 -7.18 -16.09 -18.02
C PRO A 195 -6.81 -16.32 -19.49
N LYS A 196 -6.62 -15.24 -20.25
CA LYS A 196 -6.23 -15.26 -21.66
C LYS A 196 -4.86 -14.61 -21.93
N ALA A 197 -4.20 -14.06 -20.91
CA ALA A 197 -2.87 -13.47 -21.06
C ALA A 197 -1.86 -14.57 -21.39
N LYS A 198 -0.81 -14.24 -22.15
CA LYS A 198 0.32 -15.15 -22.32
C LYS A 198 1.10 -15.20 -21.00
N PRO A 199 1.58 -16.36 -20.56
CA PRO A 199 2.50 -16.41 -19.43
C PRO A 199 3.78 -15.61 -19.74
N GLU A 200 4.23 -14.85 -18.75
CA GLU A 200 5.43 -14.03 -18.78
C GLU A 200 6.42 -14.56 -17.75
N LEU A 201 7.72 -14.52 -18.09
CA LEU A 201 8.78 -14.83 -17.15
C LEU A 201 9.12 -13.57 -16.37
N VAL A 202 8.92 -13.61 -15.06
CA VAL A 202 9.25 -12.51 -14.15
C VAL A 202 10.22 -12.98 -13.07
N ALA A 203 10.95 -12.05 -12.47
CA ALA A 203 11.70 -12.34 -11.25
C ALA A 203 10.74 -12.44 -10.06
N ALA A 204 10.98 -13.38 -9.15
CA ALA A 204 10.16 -13.62 -7.97
C ALA A 204 10.99 -14.19 -6.82
N LEU A 205 10.50 -14.05 -5.57
CA LEU A 205 11.03 -14.73 -4.37
C LEU A 205 10.06 -15.80 -3.85
N ILE A 206 8.79 -15.73 -4.22
CA ILE A 206 7.77 -16.71 -3.85
C ILE A 206 7.03 -17.23 -5.08
N THR A 207 6.61 -18.49 -5.02
CA THR A 207 5.83 -19.11 -6.11
C THR A 207 4.38 -18.62 -6.11
N THR A 208 3.67 -18.78 -7.23
CA THR A 208 2.22 -18.46 -7.31
C THR A 208 1.37 -19.21 -6.27
N GLN A 209 1.74 -20.46 -5.97
CA GLN A 209 1.01 -21.23 -4.95
C GLN A 209 1.22 -20.63 -3.56
N GLU A 210 2.46 -20.31 -3.21
CA GLU A 210 2.76 -19.69 -1.92
C GLU A 210 2.17 -18.29 -1.80
N HIS A 211 2.20 -17.50 -2.89
CA HIS A 211 1.53 -16.20 -2.93
C HIS A 211 0.03 -16.36 -2.64
N THR A 212 -0.67 -17.25 -3.34
CA THR A 212 -2.09 -17.57 -3.08
C THR A 212 -2.33 -17.94 -1.62
N ASP A 213 -1.53 -18.86 -1.08
CA ASP A 213 -1.72 -19.38 0.29
C ASP A 213 -1.45 -18.31 1.36
N LEU A 214 -0.45 -17.46 1.15
CA LEU A 214 -0.09 -16.38 2.07
C LEU A 214 -1.08 -15.22 1.98
N MET A 215 -1.49 -14.85 0.76
CA MET A 215 -2.38 -13.73 0.50
C MET A 215 -3.77 -13.93 1.12
N ALA A 216 -4.28 -15.16 1.09
CA ALA A 216 -5.57 -15.51 1.71
C ALA A 216 -5.66 -15.17 3.22
N ARG A 217 -4.52 -14.90 3.88
CA ARG A 217 -4.46 -14.51 5.29
C ARG A 217 -4.73 -13.03 5.53
N PHE A 218 -4.57 -12.19 4.50
CA PHE A 218 -4.61 -10.73 4.59
C PHE A 218 -5.80 -10.14 3.84
N LEU A 219 -6.43 -10.90 2.94
CA LEU A 219 -7.65 -10.50 2.27
C LEU A 219 -8.89 -10.76 3.12
N LEU A 220 -9.87 -9.86 3.01
CA LEU A 220 -11.24 -10.16 3.40
C LEU A 220 -11.76 -11.33 2.55
N SER A 221 -12.52 -12.23 3.17
CA SER A 221 -13.15 -13.35 2.46
C SER A 221 -14.11 -12.87 1.37
N GLU A 222 -14.74 -11.71 1.60
CA GLU A 222 -15.61 -11.02 0.65
C GLU A 222 -15.22 -9.54 0.67
N PRO A 223 -14.54 -9.03 -0.38
CA PRO A 223 -14.29 -7.60 -0.54
C PRO A 223 -15.59 -6.81 -0.53
N VAL A 224 -15.57 -5.61 0.05
CA VAL A 224 -16.73 -4.72 0.04
C VAL A 224 -16.53 -3.68 -1.04
N THR A 225 -17.40 -3.71 -2.05
CA THR A 225 -17.45 -2.68 -3.09
C THR A 225 -18.28 -1.49 -2.61
N PHE A 226 -17.87 -0.29 -3.00
CA PHE A 226 -18.61 0.94 -2.76
C PHE A 226 -18.31 1.93 -3.88
N ASN A 227 -19.23 2.88 -4.07
CA ASN A 227 -18.99 4.02 -4.96
C ASN A 227 -18.65 5.23 -4.11
N THR A 228 -17.86 6.14 -4.69
CA THR A 228 -17.71 7.48 -4.15
C THR A 228 -18.63 8.43 -4.88
N THR A 229 -18.97 9.52 -4.20
CA THR A 229 -19.83 10.56 -4.76
C THR A 229 -19.15 11.89 -4.54
N PRO A 230 -18.51 12.46 -5.57
CA PRO A 230 -17.95 13.79 -5.47
C PRO A 230 -19.02 14.81 -5.09
N PRO A 231 -18.69 15.87 -4.32
CA PRO A 231 -19.66 16.83 -3.82
C PRO A 231 -20.40 17.61 -4.92
N TRP A 232 -19.83 17.71 -6.13
CA TRP A 232 -20.48 18.37 -7.27
C TRP A 232 -21.51 17.50 -8.00
N GLU A 233 -21.67 16.23 -7.62
CA GLU A 233 -22.66 15.31 -8.20
C GLU A 233 -23.93 15.16 -7.34
N ILE A 234 -24.02 15.87 -6.21
CA ILE A 234 -25.14 15.85 -5.24
C ILE A 234 -26.12 17.00 -5.49
#